data_AF-A0A177B2N2-F1
#
_entry.id   AF-A0A177B2N2-F1
#
_cell.length_a   1.000
_cell.length_b   1.000
_cell.length_c   1.000
_cell.angle_alpha   90.00
_cell.angle_beta   90.00
_cell.angle_gamma   90.00
#
_symmetry.space_group_name_H-M   'P 1'
#
loop_
_entity.id
_entity.type
_entity.pdbx_description
1 polymer ?
#
loop_
_entity_poly.entity_id
_entity_poly.type
_entity_poly.pdbx_seq_one_letter_code
_entity_poly.pdbx_strand_id
1 'polypeptide(L)'
;MEVSENLAHYFKNKITLFHTLNIPKIGYINRDNGYESKKNEQLYSILDILGRESARAQNLNKPVTTRFDILNTNNRLYVLSEKDENKM
;
A
#
# COMPACT_ATOMS: atom_id res chain seq x y z
N MET A 1 7.96 7.77 6.60
CA MET A 1 6.57 7.97 7.07
C MET A 1 6.29 6.90 8.09
N GLU A 2 5.79 7.29 9.26
CA GLU A 2 5.28 6.34 10.24
C GLU A 2 3.80 6.07 9.99
N VAL A 3 3.38 4.84 10.24
CA VAL A 3 2.00 4.39 10.03
C VAL A 3 1.55 3.72 11.32
N SER A 4 0.40 4.14 11.86
CA SER A 4 -0.10 3.64 13.15
C SER A 4 -0.80 2.29 13.04
N GLU A 5 -1.18 1.91 11.81
CA GLU A 5 -1.84 0.66 11.50
C GLU A 5 -0.86 -0.53 11.48
N ASN A 6 -1.32 -1.68 12.01
CA ASN A 6 -0.55 -2.93 11.91
C ASN A 6 -0.64 -3.51 10.50
N LEU A 7 0.39 -3.26 9.70
CA LEU A 7 0.51 -3.73 8.32
C LEU A 7 1.56 -4.83 8.15
N ALA A 8 2.04 -5.40 9.26
CA ALA A 8 3.09 -6.42 9.25
C ALA A 8 2.71 -7.64 8.39
N HIS A 9 1.41 -7.86 8.21
CA HIS A 9 0.84 -8.84 7.31
C HIS A 9 1.23 -8.63 5.83
N TYR A 10 1.27 -7.38 5.35
CA TYR A 10 1.62 -7.02 3.97
C TYR A 10 3.14 -6.90 3.79
N PHE A 11 3.82 -6.35 4.81
CA PHE A 11 5.24 -6.05 4.78
C PHE A 11 6.07 -7.08 5.54
N LYS A 12 6.00 -8.35 5.09
CA LYS A 12 6.75 -9.45 5.71
C LYS A 12 8.26 -9.35 5.47
N ASN A 13 8.65 -8.77 4.33
CA ASN A 13 10.03 -8.59 3.91
C ASN A 13 10.40 -7.11 3.96
N LYS A 14 11.69 -6.82 4.13
CA LYS A 14 12.21 -5.43 4.10
C LYS A 14 11.85 -4.71 2.81
N ILE A 15 11.87 -5.41 1.67
CA ILE A 15 11.35 -4.93 0.39
C ILE A 15 10.16 -5.81 0.01
N THR A 16 9.00 -5.18 -0.20
CA THR A 16 7.76 -5.85 -0.61
C THR A 16 7.39 -5.42 -2.02
N LEU A 17 7.04 -6.38 -2.88
CA LEU A 17 6.58 -6.14 -4.24
C LEU A 17 5.04 -6.11 -4.29
N PHE A 18 4.47 -5.03 -4.82
CA PHE A 18 3.06 -4.93 -5.19
C PHE A 18 2.90 -4.88 -6.71
N HIS A 19 1.96 -5.68 -7.20
CA HIS A 19 1.63 -5.90 -8.61
C HIS A 19 0.17 -6.35 -8.71
N THR A 20 -0.49 -6.12 -9.84
CA THR A 20 -1.91 -6.46 -10.05
C THR A 20 -2.29 -7.91 -9.69
N LEU A 21 -1.33 -8.86 -9.79
CA LEU A 21 -1.56 -10.27 -9.46
C LEU A 21 -1.42 -10.62 -7.98
N ASN A 22 -0.70 -9.79 -7.19
CA ASN A 22 -0.40 -10.10 -5.79
C ASN A 22 -0.91 -9.05 -4.80
N ILE A 23 -1.48 -7.95 -5.30
CA ILE A 23 -2.17 -6.96 -4.47
C ILE A 23 -3.61 -7.42 -4.21
N PRO A 24 -4.05 -7.48 -2.94
CA PRO A 24 -5.37 -8.00 -2.62
C PRO A 24 -6.47 -7.04 -3.09
N LYS A 25 -7.41 -7.58 -3.87
CA LYS A 25 -8.52 -6.82 -4.44
C LYS A 25 -9.64 -6.69 -3.42
N ILE A 26 -10.25 -5.52 -3.34
CA ILE A 26 -11.47 -5.30 -2.55
C ILE A 26 -12.62 -5.95 -3.34
N GLY A 27 -13.07 -7.12 -2.91
CA GLY A 27 -14.26 -7.79 -3.44
C GLY A 27 -15.53 -7.27 -2.79
N TYR A 28 -16.68 -7.61 -3.37
CA TYR A 28 -17.99 -7.30 -2.77
C TYR A 28 -18.10 -7.88 -1.35
N ILE A 29 -18.55 -7.05 -0.42
CA ILE A 29 -18.59 -7.34 1.01
C ILE A 29 -19.56 -8.50 1.29
N ASN A 30 -19.04 -9.71 1.43
CA ASN A 30 -19.73 -10.74 2.22
C ASN A 30 -19.49 -10.42 3.71
N ARG A 31 -20.53 -10.50 4.54
CA ARG A 31 -20.50 -10.06 5.95
C ARG A 31 -19.38 -10.71 6.79
N ASP A 32 -18.88 -11.88 6.38
CA ASP A 32 -17.78 -12.58 7.04
C ASP A 32 -16.37 -12.09 6.60
N ASN A 33 -16.29 -11.35 5.48
CA ASN A 33 -15.03 -10.83 4.90
C ASN A 33 -14.80 -9.32 5.16
N GLY A 34 -15.66 -8.67 5.95
CA GLY A 34 -15.58 -7.21 6.19
C GLY A 34 -14.26 -6.75 6.81
N TYR A 35 -13.61 -7.61 7.60
CA TYR A 35 -12.31 -7.33 8.22
C TYR A 35 -11.16 -7.28 7.20
N GLU A 36 -11.17 -8.18 6.20
CA GLU A 36 -10.16 -8.21 5.13
C GLU A 36 -10.34 -7.03 4.16
N SER A 37 -11.58 -6.63 3.86
CA SER A 37 -11.85 -5.41 3.07
C SER A 37 -11.22 -4.17 3.70
N LYS A 38 -11.39 -4.00 5.02
CA LYS A 38 -10.86 -2.84 5.75
C LYS A 38 -9.33 -2.79 5.75
N LYS A 39 -8.65 -3.93 5.91
CA LYS A 39 -7.18 -3.98 5.81
C LYS A 39 -6.68 -3.65 4.40
N ASN A 40 -7.37 -4.12 3.37
CA ASN A 40 -7.01 -3.82 1.99
C ASN A 40 -7.20 -2.34 1.66
N GLU A 41 -8.25 -1.71 2.18
CA GLU A 41 -8.45 -0.26 2.09
C GLU A 41 -7.33 0.54 2.79
N GLN A 42 -6.84 0.06 3.94
CA GLN A 42 -5.71 0.66 4.62
C GLN A 42 -4.42 0.58 3.78
N LEU A 43 -4.12 -0.60 3.22
CA LEU A 43 -2.99 -0.76 2.29
C LEU A 43 -3.11 0.23 1.12
N TYR A 44 -4.27 0.31 0.48
CA TYR A 44 -4.51 1.21 -0.63
C TYR A 44 -4.32 2.68 -0.28
N SER A 45 -4.74 3.07 0.93
CA SER A 45 -4.54 4.43 1.43
C SER A 45 -3.05 4.77 1.54
N ILE A 46 -2.24 3.82 2.00
CA ILE A 46 -0.79 3.98 2.14
C ILE A 46 -0.10 4.09 0.80
N LEU A 47 -0.47 3.24 -0.17
CA LEU A 47 0.08 3.31 -1.52
C LEU A 47 -0.21 4.68 -2.16
N ASP A 48 -1.41 5.22 -1.95
CA ASP A 48 -1.73 6.57 -2.42
C ASP A 48 -0.97 7.66 -1.67
N ILE A 49 -0.74 7.52 -0.35
CA ILE A 49 0.09 8.47 0.41
C ILE A 49 1.51 8.46 -0.15
N LEU A 50 2.13 7.29 -0.35
CA LEU A 50 3.46 7.16 -0.94
C LEU A 50 3.54 7.85 -2.31
N GLY A 51 2.51 7.66 -3.15
CA GLY A 51 2.40 8.34 -4.45
C GLY A 51 2.35 9.86 -4.33
N ARG A 52 1.56 10.39 -3.40
CA ARG A 52 1.46 11.85 -3.15
C ARG A 52 2.74 12.43 -2.58
N GLU A 53 3.36 11.79 -1.61
CA GLU A 53 4.63 12.25 -1.02
C GLU A 53 5.76 12.21 -2.06
N SER A 54 5.78 11.20 -2.93
CA SER A 54 6.72 11.15 -4.04
C SER A 54 6.51 12.28 -5.05
N ALA A 55 5.27 12.62 -5.40
CA ALA A 55 4.98 13.76 -6.26
C ALA A 55 5.38 15.08 -5.62
N ARG A 56 5.08 15.27 -4.34
CA ARG A 56 5.50 16.45 -3.58
C ARG A 56 7.03 16.61 -3.58
N ALA A 57 7.76 15.53 -3.31
CA ALA A 57 9.23 15.55 -3.33
C ALA A 57 9.81 15.91 -4.71
N GLN A 58 9.09 15.57 -5.78
CA GLN A 58 9.47 15.85 -7.17
C GLN A 58 8.88 17.17 -7.72
N ASN A 59 8.19 17.97 -6.90
CA ASN A 59 7.47 19.18 -7.34
C ASN A 59 6.46 18.94 -8.47
N LEU A 60 5.78 17.78 -8.44
CA LEU A 60 4.72 17.45 -9.40
C LEU A 60 3.36 17.90 -8.87
N ASN A 61 2.51 18.42 -9.76
CA ASN A 61 1.15 18.86 -9.41
C ASN A 61 0.19 17.70 -9.09
N LYS A 62 0.53 16.47 -9.48
CA LYS A 62 -0.26 15.27 -9.24
C LYS A 62 0.63 14.03 -9.08
N PRO A 63 0.20 13.01 -8.32
CA PRO A 63 0.87 11.73 -8.26
C PRO A 63 0.90 11.05 -9.64
N VAL A 64 2.07 10.53 -10.02
CA VAL A 64 2.25 9.64 -11.19
C VAL A 64 2.11 8.16 -10.83
N THR A 65 2.06 7.87 -9.53
CA THR A 65 1.83 6.53 -8.97
C THR A 65 0.63 6.59 -8.07
N THR A 66 -0.40 5.82 -8.38
CA THR A 66 -1.61 5.64 -7.56
C THR A 66 -1.89 4.16 -7.38
N ARG A 67 -2.77 3.80 -6.43
CA ARG A 67 -3.24 2.41 -6.32
C ARG A 67 -3.88 1.90 -7.62
N PHE A 68 -4.56 2.77 -8.37
CA PHE A 68 -5.22 2.39 -9.62
C PHE A 68 -4.20 2.04 -10.70
N ASP A 69 -3.06 2.72 -10.73
CA ASP A 69 -1.97 2.37 -11.64
C ASP A 69 -1.44 0.97 -11.32
N ILE A 70 -1.34 0.59 -10.04
CA ILE A 70 -0.87 -0.75 -9.64
C ILE A 70 -1.92 -1.83 -9.95
N LEU A 71 -3.20 -1.53 -9.74
CA LEU A 71 -4.31 -2.48 -9.92
C LEU A 71 -4.64 -2.74 -11.39
N ASN A 72 -4.60 -1.70 -12.21
CA ASN A 72 -5.13 -1.73 -13.57
C ASN A 72 -4.05 -1.79 -14.66
N THR A 73 -2.77 -1.71 -14.29
CA THR A 73 -1.66 -1.80 -15.24
C THR A 73 -0.69 -2.91 -14.83
N ASN A 74 0.30 -3.20 -15.69
CA ASN A 74 1.35 -4.17 -15.39
C ASN A 74 2.52 -3.57 -14.58
N ASN A 75 2.28 -2.45 -13.90
CA ASN A 75 3.30 -1.79 -13.09
C ASN A 75 3.67 -2.62 -11.84
N ARG A 76 4.94 -2.56 -11.47
CA ARG A 76 5.51 -3.20 -10.28
C ARG A 76 6.00 -2.12 -9.33
N LEU A 77 5.45 -2.08 -8.13
CA LEU A 77 5.86 -1.17 -7.08
C LEU A 77 6.65 -1.95 -6.02
N TYR A 78 7.90 -1.54 -5.79
CA TYR A 78 8.73 -2.06 -4.70
C TYR A 78 8.68 -1.06 -3.55
N VAL A 79 8.25 -1.51 -2.38
CA VAL A 79 8.17 -0.69 -1.17
C VAL A 79 9.18 -1.19 -0.16
N LEU A 80 10.07 -0.29 0.25
CA LEU A 80 10.96 -0.49 1.40
C LEU A 80 10.18 -0.19 2.67
N SER A 81 10.14 -1.14 3.59
CA SER A 81 9.53 -0.99 4.91
C SER A 81 10.51 -1.41 5.98
N GLU A 82 10.61 -0.63 7.04
CA GLU A 82 11.43 -0.96 8.21
C GLU A 82 10.51 -1.17 9.40
N LYS A 83 10.76 -2.24 10.16
CA LYS A 83 10.15 -2.40 11.47
C LYS A 83 10.99 -1.60 12.44
N ASP A 84 10.33 -0.78 13.24
CA ASP A 84 11.00 -0.03 14.28
C ASP A 84 11.35 -1.00 15.42
N GLU A 85 12.53 -1.62 15.34
CA GLU A 85 13.00 -2.61 16.33
C GLU A 85 13.43 -1.95 17.65
N ASN A 86 13.44 -0.61 17.72
CA ASN A 86 13.92 0.17 18.87
C ASN A 86 12.80 0.64 19.84
N LYS A 87 11.56 0.14 19.71
CA LYS A 87 10.53 0.30 20.74
C LYS A 87 10.48 -0.97 21.62
N MET A 88 11.52 -1.16 22.44
CA MET A 88 11.47 -2.02 23.63
C MET A 88 11.13 -1.19 24.86
#